data_AF-A0A7L9BM90-F1
#
_entry.id   AF-A0A7L9BM90-F1
#
_cell.length_a   1.000
_cell.length_b   1.000
_cell.length_c   1.000
_cell.angle_alpha   90.00
_cell.angle_beta   90.00
_cell.angle_gamma   90.00
#
_symmetry.space_group_name_H-M   'P 1'
#
loop_
_entity.id
_entity.type
_entity.pdbx_description
1 polymer ?
#
loop_
_entity_poly.entity_id
_entity_poly.type
_entity_poly.pdbx_seq_one_letter_code
_entity_poly.pdbx_strand_id
1 'polypeptide(L)'
;MPAPRPPFLGRAITTLYILGTLVLFVFSLDLLVSSLQNLGKSAAETIIMATSNPFTALFIGLLITAMIQSSSTTTALVVAFVASGSITLESAIPIIMGANIGTTITSTIVSLGFINKKKEFRRAVAAGTYHDFFNILTVFILFPLEYYFRFLSDTSLYITQRFLKMPLIQAEALPSGWSGFTPVVDFFIRIIPSGFVLAVLSFGLLFLSIVLFRQLISRLLMASSPERFSRFFFKNTWKSFFWGLLTTAAIRSSTITTSVVVPIVAQKIITLRKAAPFILGANTGTTITAFIAATLNVNSSSAISIALVHFLINLFGVLIFYPIPFLRQIPLGLAYRLGRLTLRYRLVGFVYILTVFFFIPFSLIYLNKDSAETIRMGFRLTNHITAEQKTIAVTLKQPSGNKSGEWLLYREADNASEEIIVVYRRNNMLMINKEMFLFNKPGYCWDGENKLGKYKCCVETILPSFTSASDITIDSVYVFNRQYYQAPDSTVQRLYISPDYPVILKYTSHTGNRITETEEVVGISRE
;
A
#
# COMPACT_ATOMS: atom_id res chain seq x y z
N MET A 1 24.78 4.24 42.61
CA MET A 1 25.74 3.28 42.02
C MET A 1 25.36 3.05 40.56
N PRO A 2 26.29 3.13 39.59
CA PRO A 2 25.98 2.72 38.22
C PRO A 2 25.73 1.20 38.21
N ALA A 3 24.67 0.75 37.53
CA ALA A 3 24.41 -0.67 37.33
C ALA A 3 25.65 -1.35 36.72
N PRO A 4 26.00 -2.57 37.15
CA PRO A 4 27.16 -3.28 36.62
C PRO A 4 27.02 -3.44 35.11
N ARG A 5 28.11 -3.16 34.38
CA ARG A 5 28.14 -3.36 32.92
C ARG A 5 27.92 -4.86 32.67
N PRO A 6 26.99 -5.26 31.77
CA PRO A 6 26.83 -6.67 31.46
C PRO A 6 28.15 -7.21 30.89
N PRO A 7 28.53 -8.46 31.23
CA PRO A 7 29.78 -9.07 30.76
C PRO A 7 29.85 -9.07 29.23
N PHE A 8 31.06 -9.08 28.67
CA PHE A 8 31.30 -9.09 27.21
C PHE A 8 30.50 -10.19 26.50
N LEU A 9 30.40 -11.36 27.12
CA LEU A 9 29.60 -12.50 26.64
C LEU A 9 28.10 -12.17 26.53
N GLY A 10 27.55 -11.41 27.49
CA GLY A 10 26.16 -10.94 27.44
C GLY A 10 25.89 -9.94 26.31
N ARG A 11 26.89 -9.13 25.95
CA ARG A 11 26.79 -8.22 24.78
C ARG A 11 26.86 -8.99 23.47
N ALA A 12 27.78 -9.97 23.36
CA ALA A 12 27.89 -10.81 22.17
C ALA A 12 26.61 -11.63 21.92
N ILE A 13 26.04 -12.24 22.98
CA ILE A 13 24.76 -12.97 22.90
C ILE A 13 23.63 -12.04 22.44
N THR A 14 23.58 -10.82 22.99
CA THR A 14 22.58 -9.82 22.59
C THR A 14 22.71 -9.46 21.11
N THR A 15 23.94 -9.18 20.64
CA THR A 15 24.20 -8.87 19.23
C THR A 15 23.81 -10.03 18.31
N LEU A 16 24.14 -11.26 18.70
CA LEU A 16 23.77 -12.46 17.95
C LEU A 16 22.25 -12.62 17.87
N TYR A 17 21.52 -12.33 18.96
CA TYR A 17 20.06 -12.37 18.99
C TYR A 17 19.42 -11.28 18.10
N ILE A 18 20.01 -10.06 18.06
CA ILE A 18 19.58 -9.00 17.14
C ILE A 18 19.79 -9.44 15.69
N LEU A 19 20.95 -9.98 15.35
CA LEU A 19 21.24 -10.47 13.99
C LEU A 19 20.32 -11.64 13.61
N GLY A 20 20.09 -12.59 14.52
CA GLY A 20 19.19 -13.72 14.28
C GLY A 20 17.75 -13.29 14.02
N THR A 21 17.23 -12.34 14.80
CA THR A 21 15.88 -11.78 14.58
C THR A 21 15.79 -10.98 13.27
N LEU A 22 16.87 -10.31 12.85
CA LEU A 22 16.97 -9.62 11.56
C LEU A 22 16.91 -10.59 10.37
N VAL A 23 17.68 -11.68 10.45
CA VAL A 23 17.75 -12.76 9.46
C VAL A 23 16.38 -13.43 9.34
N LEU A 24 15.75 -13.76 10.48
CA LEU A 24 14.40 -14.33 10.52
C LEU A 24 13.36 -13.40 9.87
N PHE A 25 13.45 -12.09 10.13
CA PHE A 25 12.56 -11.10 9.52
C PHE A 25 12.70 -11.07 7.99
N VAL A 26 13.94 -10.96 7.47
CA VAL A 26 14.18 -10.93 6.02
C VAL A 26 13.72 -12.24 5.37
N PHE A 27 14.04 -13.39 5.96
CA PHE A 27 13.54 -14.69 5.50
C PHE A 27 12.01 -14.75 5.46
N SER A 28 11.34 -14.31 6.52
CA SER A 28 9.87 -14.33 6.59
C SER A 28 9.22 -13.40 5.56
N LEU A 29 9.87 -12.29 5.18
CA LEU A 29 9.40 -11.40 4.11
C LEU A 29 9.54 -12.05 2.74
N ASP A 30 10.69 -12.66 2.43
CA ASP A 30 10.90 -13.34 1.15
C ASP A 30 9.91 -14.50 0.99
N LEU A 31 9.72 -15.30 2.04
CA LEU A 31 8.73 -16.37 2.07
C LEU A 31 7.30 -15.84 1.90
N LEU A 32 6.98 -14.69 2.50
CA LEU A 32 5.66 -14.05 2.35
C LEU A 32 5.42 -13.61 0.90
N VAL A 33 6.37 -12.89 0.28
CA VAL A 33 6.26 -12.45 -1.11
C VAL A 33 6.04 -13.65 -2.04
N SER A 34 6.86 -14.70 -1.92
CA SER A 34 6.72 -15.90 -2.75
C SER A 34 5.45 -16.70 -2.45
N SER A 35 4.98 -16.72 -1.20
CA SER A 35 3.71 -17.37 -0.85
C SER A 35 2.51 -16.65 -1.44
N LEU A 36 2.54 -15.31 -1.49
CA LEU A 36 1.50 -14.49 -2.10
C LEU A 36 1.49 -14.62 -3.63
N GLN A 37 2.66 -14.75 -4.26
CA GLN A 37 2.75 -15.10 -5.68
C GLN A 37 2.14 -16.49 -5.98
N ASN A 38 2.29 -17.45 -5.07
CA ASN A 38 1.74 -18.81 -5.19
C ASN A 38 0.28 -18.96 -4.71
N LEU A 39 -0.27 -17.99 -4.00
CA LEU A 39 -1.66 -17.99 -3.55
C LEU A 39 -2.67 -17.76 -4.67
N GLY A 40 -2.19 -17.37 -5.85
CA GLY A 40 -3.05 -16.89 -6.91
C GLY A 40 -3.87 -15.68 -6.46
N LYS A 41 -4.79 -15.26 -7.31
CA LYS A 41 -5.54 -14.02 -7.18
C LYS A 41 -6.59 -14.07 -6.04
N SER A 42 -6.95 -15.24 -5.51
CA SER A 42 -8.06 -15.46 -4.54
C SER A 42 -7.96 -14.82 -3.15
N ALA A 43 -6.79 -14.81 -2.51
CA ALA A 43 -6.63 -14.14 -1.21
C ALA A 43 -6.42 -12.63 -1.37
N ALA A 44 -5.84 -12.23 -2.51
CA ALA A 44 -5.76 -10.84 -2.91
C ALA A 44 -7.18 -10.31 -3.21
N GLU A 45 -8.02 -11.07 -3.92
CA GLU A 45 -9.44 -10.76 -4.20
C GLU A 45 -10.23 -10.38 -2.95
N THR A 46 -10.10 -11.11 -1.84
CA THR A 46 -10.87 -10.80 -0.61
C THR A 46 -10.46 -9.45 0.02
N ILE A 47 -9.18 -9.10 -0.05
CA ILE A 47 -8.65 -7.83 0.47
C ILE A 47 -8.89 -6.70 -0.54
N ILE A 48 -8.78 -6.98 -1.83
CA ILE A 48 -8.89 -6.04 -2.96
C ILE A 48 -10.35 -5.68 -3.26
N MET A 49 -11.28 -6.63 -3.15
CA MET A 49 -12.71 -6.37 -3.25
C MET A 49 -13.22 -5.47 -2.13
N ALA A 50 -12.48 -5.37 -1.01
CA ALA A 50 -12.77 -4.44 0.08
C ALA A 50 -12.13 -3.04 -0.10
N THR A 51 -11.26 -2.82 -1.11
CA THR A 51 -10.45 -1.58 -1.26
C THR A 51 -10.76 -0.74 -2.50
N SER A 52 -11.88 -0.96 -3.21
CA SER A 52 -12.26 -0.22 -4.43
C SER A 52 -12.42 1.30 -4.25
N ASN A 53 -12.43 1.80 -3.02
CA ASN A 53 -12.43 3.21 -2.67
C ASN A 53 -11.13 3.59 -1.94
N PRO A 54 -10.35 4.59 -2.43
CA PRO A 54 -9.12 5.07 -1.77
C PRO A 54 -9.30 5.48 -0.30
N PHE A 55 -10.45 6.04 0.08
CA PHE A 55 -10.76 6.36 1.47
C PHE A 55 -10.91 5.09 2.32
N THR A 56 -11.60 4.08 1.81
CA THR A 56 -11.75 2.78 2.47
C THR A 56 -10.38 2.09 2.60
N ALA A 57 -9.55 2.15 1.55
CA ALA A 57 -8.19 1.60 1.56
C ALA A 57 -7.30 2.25 2.65
N LEU A 58 -7.42 3.56 2.86
CA LEU A 58 -6.75 4.26 3.96
C LEU A 58 -7.16 3.72 5.33
N PHE A 59 -8.47 3.59 5.59
CA PHE A 59 -8.93 3.09 6.88
C PHE A 59 -8.60 1.61 7.10
N ILE A 60 -8.58 0.79 6.05
CA ILE A 60 -8.11 -0.60 6.10
C ILE A 60 -6.62 -0.64 6.51
N GLY A 61 -5.77 0.16 5.87
CA GLY A 61 -4.35 0.24 6.24
C GLY A 61 -4.13 0.69 7.69
N LEU A 62 -4.95 1.63 8.17
CA LEU A 62 -4.97 2.08 9.55
C LEU A 62 -5.36 0.93 10.50
N LEU A 63 -6.46 0.24 10.24
CA LEU A 63 -6.95 -0.86 11.09
C LEU A 63 -5.99 -2.03 11.13
N ILE A 64 -5.50 -2.50 9.98
CA ILE A 64 -4.51 -3.57 9.89
C ILE A 64 -3.30 -3.22 10.74
N THR A 65 -2.79 -2.00 10.59
CA THR A 65 -1.61 -1.58 11.35
C THR A 65 -1.90 -1.36 12.82
N ALA A 66 -3.09 -0.87 13.19
CA ALA A 66 -3.47 -0.70 14.59
C ALA A 66 -3.60 -2.06 15.31
N MET A 67 -4.11 -3.08 14.61
CA MET A 67 -4.23 -4.44 15.12
C MET A 67 -2.86 -5.14 15.21
N ILE A 68 -2.05 -5.06 14.14
CA ILE A 68 -0.71 -5.67 14.09
C ILE A 68 0.30 -4.89 14.94
N GLN A 69 0.07 -3.58 15.16
CA GLN A 69 0.96 -2.63 15.84
C GLN A 69 2.35 -2.47 15.19
N SER A 70 2.44 -2.72 13.88
CA SER A 70 3.68 -2.58 13.11
C SER A 70 3.41 -2.10 11.69
N SER A 71 3.69 -0.81 11.43
CA SER A 71 3.56 -0.26 10.08
C SER A 71 4.56 -0.85 9.09
N SER A 72 5.75 -1.27 9.54
CA SER A 72 6.74 -1.94 8.68
C SER A 72 6.19 -3.23 8.10
N THR A 73 5.38 -3.98 8.87
CA THR A 73 4.73 -5.22 8.43
C THR A 73 3.66 -4.94 7.40
N THR A 74 2.77 -3.98 7.67
CA THR A 74 1.73 -3.58 6.73
C THR A 74 2.33 -3.02 5.44
N THR A 75 3.36 -2.18 5.52
CA THR A 75 4.06 -1.68 4.33
C THR A 75 4.71 -2.80 3.55
N ALA A 76 5.39 -3.75 4.20
CA ALA A 76 6.02 -4.86 3.49
C ALA A 76 4.99 -5.75 2.79
N LEU A 77 3.83 -5.98 3.41
CA LEU A 77 2.70 -6.66 2.78
C LEU A 77 2.19 -5.91 1.55
N VAL A 78 2.01 -4.59 1.64
CA VAL A 78 1.57 -3.75 0.53
C VAL A 78 2.62 -3.73 -0.60
N VAL A 79 3.90 -3.66 -0.26
CA VAL A 79 5.01 -3.77 -1.23
C VAL A 79 4.96 -5.13 -1.94
N ALA A 80 4.71 -6.23 -1.21
CA ALA A 80 4.57 -7.55 -1.79
C ALA A 80 3.41 -7.63 -2.79
N PHE A 81 2.24 -7.06 -2.45
CA PHE A 81 1.08 -7.02 -3.34
C PHE A 81 1.31 -6.15 -4.59
N VAL A 82 2.08 -5.07 -4.48
CA VAL A 82 2.46 -4.26 -5.65
C VAL A 82 3.50 -5.00 -6.50
N ALA A 83 4.44 -5.69 -5.86
CA ALA A 83 5.46 -6.48 -6.55
C ALA A 83 4.87 -7.68 -7.32
N SER A 84 3.82 -8.31 -6.79
CA SER A 84 3.08 -9.39 -7.47
C SER A 84 2.13 -8.89 -8.57
N GLY A 85 1.92 -7.57 -8.67
CA GLY A 85 0.92 -6.98 -9.56
C GLY A 85 -0.52 -7.19 -9.09
N SER A 86 -0.73 -7.63 -7.85
CA SER A 86 -2.06 -7.82 -7.26
C SER A 86 -2.75 -6.48 -6.99
N ILE A 87 -2.00 -5.44 -6.62
CA ILE A 87 -2.50 -4.07 -6.47
C ILE A 87 -1.60 -3.08 -7.20
N THR A 88 -2.15 -1.95 -7.62
CA THR A 88 -1.39 -0.84 -8.23
C THR A 88 -0.65 -0.03 -7.18
N LEU A 89 0.29 0.81 -7.65
CA LEU A 89 1.00 1.75 -6.79
C LEU A 89 0.00 2.71 -6.13
N GLU A 90 -0.94 3.22 -6.91
CA GLU A 90 -1.92 4.23 -6.56
C GLU A 90 -2.93 3.70 -5.53
N SER A 91 -3.43 2.48 -5.72
CA SER A 91 -4.32 1.81 -4.76
C SER A 91 -3.59 1.48 -3.44
N ALA A 92 -2.28 1.30 -3.49
CA ALA A 92 -1.45 1.03 -2.33
C ALA A 92 -1.12 2.29 -1.50
N ILE A 93 -1.03 3.49 -2.11
CA ILE A 93 -0.67 4.73 -1.39
C ILE A 93 -1.61 5.03 -0.21
N PRO A 94 -2.96 5.01 -0.37
CA PRO A 94 -3.87 5.20 0.74
C PRO A 94 -3.64 4.20 1.88
N ILE A 95 -3.38 2.93 1.57
CA ILE A 95 -3.09 1.89 2.57
C ILE A 95 -1.84 2.26 3.37
N ILE A 96 -0.79 2.76 2.70
CA ILE A 96 0.44 3.24 3.36
C ILE A 96 0.17 4.46 4.24
N MET A 97 -0.65 5.41 3.79
CA MET A 97 -1.07 6.56 4.62
C MET A 97 -1.79 6.10 5.88
N GLY A 98 -2.73 5.16 5.72
CA GLY A 98 -3.43 4.51 6.82
C GLY A 98 -2.48 3.83 7.79
N ALA A 99 -1.55 3.04 7.27
CA ALA A 99 -0.55 2.34 8.08
C ALA A 99 0.33 3.30 8.89
N ASN A 100 0.69 4.45 8.32
CA ASN A 100 1.41 5.48 9.05
C ASN A 100 0.60 6.05 10.22
N ILE A 101 -0.71 6.25 10.07
CA ILE A 101 -1.58 6.63 11.19
C ILE A 101 -1.66 5.49 12.22
N GLY A 102 -1.93 4.25 11.77
CA GLY A 102 -2.15 3.10 12.65
C GLY A 102 -0.98 2.78 13.58
N THR A 103 0.26 3.02 13.14
CA THR A 103 1.47 2.78 13.96
C THR A 103 1.45 3.52 15.30
N THR A 104 0.78 4.68 15.33
CA THR A 104 0.81 5.63 16.45
C THR A 104 0.02 5.16 17.67
N ILE A 105 -0.91 4.20 17.51
CA ILE A 105 -1.73 3.64 18.61
C ILE A 105 -0.87 3.13 19.77
N THR A 106 0.32 2.59 19.48
CA THR A 106 1.20 1.94 20.46
C THR A 106 1.64 2.92 21.54
N SER A 107 2.10 4.10 21.14
CA SER A 107 2.56 5.15 22.05
C SER A 107 1.42 5.68 22.92
N THR A 108 0.21 5.75 22.34
CA THR A 108 -1.00 6.16 23.06
C THR A 108 -1.45 5.08 24.05
N ILE A 109 -1.35 3.78 23.73
CA ILE A 109 -1.59 2.68 24.68
C ILE A 109 -0.57 2.74 25.85
N VAL A 110 0.72 2.95 25.56
CA VAL A 110 1.76 3.08 26.60
C VAL A 110 1.42 4.22 27.57
N SER A 111 0.79 5.30 27.08
CA SER A 111 0.37 6.40 27.93
C SER A 111 -0.67 6.00 28.99
N LEU A 112 -1.53 5.01 28.71
CA LEU A 112 -2.53 4.49 29.64
C LEU A 112 -1.91 3.82 30.87
N GLY A 113 -0.67 3.33 30.77
CA GLY A 113 0.06 2.79 31.93
C GLY A 113 0.27 3.81 33.06
N PHE A 114 0.14 5.12 32.77
CA PHE A 114 0.26 6.19 33.75
C PHE A 114 -1.08 6.63 34.35
N ILE A 115 -2.21 5.99 34.00
CA ILE A 115 -3.58 6.43 34.35
C ILE A 115 -3.78 6.69 35.84
N ASN A 116 -3.07 5.96 36.70
CA ASN A 116 -3.16 6.08 38.16
C ASN A 116 -2.53 7.39 38.70
N LYS A 117 -1.64 8.04 37.95
CA LYS A 117 -0.92 9.25 38.37
C LYS A 117 -1.30 10.46 37.52
N LYS A 118 -2.33 11.22 37.95
CA LYS A 118 -2.94 12.33 37.17
C LYS A 118 -1.95 13.23 36.42
N LYS A 119 -0.92 13.75 37.10
CA LYS A 119 0.07 14.68 36.50
C LYS A 119 1.02 14.01 35.50
N GLU A 120 1.36 12.74 35.71
CA GLU A 120 2.17 11.93 34.79
C GLU A 120 1.33 11.50 33.60
N PHE A 121 0.10 11.02 33.85
CA PHE A 121 -0.86 10.63 32.81
C PHE A 121 -1.11 11.75 31.79
N ARG A 122 -1.34 12.98 32.27
CA ARG A 122 -1.48 14.18 31.42
C ARG A 122 -0.32 14.32 30.42
N ARG A 123 0.91 14.12 30.89
CA ARG A 123 2.14 14.26 30.08
C ARG A 123 2.34 13.05 29.18
N ALA A 124 2.03 11.86 29.68
CA ALA A 124 2.09 10.62 28.93
C ALA A 124 1.13 10.66 27.74
N VAL A 125 -0.13 11.07 27.94
CA VAL A 125 -1.14 11.17 26.87
C VAL A 125 -0.73 12.21 25.83
N ALA A 126 -0.22 13.36 26.27
CA ALA A 126 0.32 14.36 25.34
C ALA A 126 1.51 13.81 24.54
N ALA A 127 2.39 13.01 25.15
CA ALA A 127 3.52 12.41 24.44
C ALA A 127 3.08 11.30 23.47
N GLY A 128 2.15 10.44 23.88
CA GLY A 128 1.62 9.36 23.07
C GLY A 128 0.90 9.88 21.83
N THR A 129 -0.03 10.82 22.03
CA THR A 129 -0.90 11.33 20.96
C THR A 129 -0.24 12.39 20.06
N TYR A 130 0.96 12.88 20.39
CA TYR A 130 1.68 13.80 19.52
C TYR A 130 1.98 13.17 18.16
N HIS A 131 2.41 11.91 18.16
CA HIS A 131 2.68 11.16 16.93
C HIS A 131 1.37 10.99 16.13
N ASP A 132 0.28 10.64 16.78
CA ASP A 132 -1.05 10.48 16.20
C ASP A 132 -1.49 11.77 15.48
N PHE A 133 -1.50 12.91 16.18
CA PHE A 133 -1.91 14.19 15.60
C PHE A 133 -1.01 14.60 14.44
N PHE A 134 0.29 14.39 14.55
CA PHE A 134 1.21 14.69 13.45
C PHE A 134 0.89 13.88 12.19
N ASN A 135 0.68 12.57 12.33
CA ASN A 135 0.38 11.70 11.18
C ASN A 135 -1.01 11.95 10.60
N ILE A 136 -2.03 12.13 11.45
CA ILE A 136 -3.39 12.44 11.01
C ILE A 136 -3.39 13.76 10.22
N LEU A 137 -2.74 14.81 10.73
CA LEU A 137 -2.67 16.10 10.05
C LEU A 137 -1.86 16.03 8.75
N THR A 138 -0.80 15.24 8.72
CA THR A 138 -0.01 14.99 7.50
C THR A 138 -0.87 14.34 6.43
N VAL A 139 -1.59 13.27 6.78
CA VAL A 139 -2.49 12.57 5.85
C VAL A 139 -3.66 13.45 5.45
N PHE A 140 -4.20 14.27 6.35
CA PHE A 140 -5.26 15.22 6.03
C PHE A 140 -4.87 16.22 4.93
N ILE A 141 -3.58 16.58 4.84
CA ILE A 141 -3.06 17.45 3.78
C ILE A 141 -2.68 16.64 2.53
N LEU A 142 -1.95 15.53 2.70
CA LEU A 142 -1.38 14.78 1.59
C LEU A 142 -2.39 13.88 0.87
N PHE A 143 -3.43 13.39 1.54
CA PHE A 143 -4.42 12.50 0.94
C PHE A 143 -5.25 13.20 -0.14
N PRO A 144 -5.83 14.40 0.07
CA PRO A 144 -6.49 15.13 -1.02
C PRO A 144 -5.53 15.46 -2.17
N LEU A 145 -4.27 15.80 -1.85
CA LEU A 145 -3.26 16.06 -2.88
C LEU A 145 -2.95 14.82 -3.72
N GLU A 146 -2.89 13.64 -3.09
CA GLU A 146 -2.76 12.38 -3.80
C GLU A 146 -4.01 12.05 -4.59
N TYR A 147 -5.19 12.18 -3.99
CA TYR A 147 -6.46 11.84 -4.60
C TYR A 147 -6.77 12.66 -5.86
N TYR A 148 -6.54 13.98 -5.82
CA TYR A 148 -6.85 14.88 -6.95
C TYR A 148 -5.68 15.09 -7.90
N PHE A 149 -4.44 15.11 -7.39
CA PHE A 149 -3.26 15.50 -8.18
C PHE A 149 -2.20 14.42 -8.28
N ARG A 150 -2.40 13.26 -7.64
CA ARG A 150 -1.44 12.13 -7.65
C ARG A 150 -0.03 12.54 -7.24
N PHE A 151 0.06 13.52 -6.34
CA PHE A 151 1.30 14.20 -6.00
C PHE A 151 2.40 13.23 -5.52
N LEU A 152 2.07 12.26 -4.66
CA LEU A 152 3.03 11.30 -4.15
C LEU A 152 3.35 10.23 -5.19
N SER A 153 2.34 9.73 -5.90
CA SER A 153 2.52 8.79 -7.01
C SER A 153 3.51 9.32 -8.03
N ASP A 154 3.23 10.49 -8.62
CA ASP A 154 4.03 11.07 -9.70
C ASP A 154 5.43 11.47 -9.20
N THR A 155 5.54 12.02 -7.99
CA THR A 155 6.84 12.34 -7.39
C THR A 155 7.67 11.08 -7.14
N SER A 156 7.06 10.01 -6.65
CA SER A 156 7.77 8.76 -6.38
C SER A 156 8.26 8.10 -7.67
N LEU A 157 7.43 8.08 -8.71
CA LEU A 157 7.80 7.56 -10.03
C LEU A 157 8.89 8.42 -10.67
N TYR A 158 8.79 9.74 -10.58
CA TYR A 158 9.81 10.66 -11.09
C TYR A 158 11.17 10.41 -10.44
N ILE A 159 11.23 10.36 -9.10
CA ILE A 159 12.46 10.10 -8.37
C ILE A 159 12.98 8.71 -8.73
N THR A 160 12.11 7.69 -8.75
CA THR A 160 12.50 6.31 -9.09
C THR A 160 13.13 6.25 -10.48
N GLN A 161 12.49 6.87 -11.49
CA GLN A 161 12.99 6.90 -12.86
C GLN A 161 14.28 7.69 -13.06
N ARG A 162 14.56 8.70 -12.21
CA ARG A 162 15.76 9.55 -12.33
C ARG A 162 16.93 9.06 -11.49
N PHE A 163 16.69 8.64 -10.25
CA PHE A 163 17.73 8.15 -9.36
C PHE A 163 18.10 6.70 -9.62
N LEU A 164 17.15 5.81 -9.95
CA LEU A 164 17.41 4.37 -10.16
C LEU A 164 17.72 4.00 -11.62
N LYS A 165 17.85 5.00 -12.52
CA LYS A 165 18.54 4.85 -13.81
C LYS A 165 20.06 5.03 -13.71
N MET A 166 20.59 5.43 -12.55
CA MET A 166 22.00 5.18 -12.26
C MET A 166 22.20 3.67 -12.14
N PRO A 167 23.36 3.11 -12.55
CA PRO A 167 23.79 1.81 -12.05
C PRO A 167 24.04 1.99 -10.54
N LEU A 168 22.95 2.00 -9.77
CA LEU A 168 22.90 2.37 -8.37
C LEU A 168 23.37 1.16 -7.57
N ILE A 169 24.60 0.71 -7.84
CA ILE A 169 24.98 -0.68 -7.66
C ILE A 169 23.91 -1.49 -8.42
N GLN A 170 24.17 -1.83 -9.70
CA GLN A 170 23.86 -3.22 -10.01
C GLN A 170 24.55 -3.94 -8.87
N ALA A 171 23.79 -4.45 -7.91
CA ALA A 171 24.33 -5.50 -7.10
C ALA A 171 24.66 -6.50 -8.19
N GLU A 172 25.92 -6.51 -8.64
CA GLU A 172 26.60 -7.75 -8.90
C GLU A 172 26.05 -8.62 -7.80
N ALA A 173 25.14 -9.51 -8.21
CA ALA A 173 24.49 -10.43 -7.32
C ALA A 173 25.58 -10.87 -6.36
N LEU A 174 25.38 -10.61 -5.06
CA LEU A 174 26.31 -11.00 -3.98
C LEU A 174 27.06 -12.25 -4.45
N PRO A 175 28.37 -12.15 -4.65
CA PRO A 175 29.14 -12.88 -5.65
C PRO A 175 28.53 -14.24 -5.96
N SER A 176 27.81 -14.36 -7.10
CA SER A 176 27.27 -15.57 -7.77
C SER A 176 27.09 -16.85 -6.92
N GLY A 177 26.67 -16.70 -5.68
CA GLY A 177 26.83 -17.73 -4.65
C GLY A 177 26.01 -17.45 -3.40
N TRP A 178 25.56 -16.21 -3.19
CA TRP A 178 24.56 -15.90 -2.18
C TRP A 178 23.21 -15.60 -2.82
N SER A 179 22.42 -16.64 -3.06
CA SER A 179 21.04 -16.56 -3.52
C SER A 179 20.06 -16.11 -2.42
N GLY A 180 20.52 -15.33 -1.43
CA GLY A 180 19.70 -14.92 -0.28
C GLY A 180 19.05 -16.12 0.41
N PHE A 181 17.76 -16.01 0.75
CA PHE A 181 16.98 -17.13 1.27
C PHE A 181 16.28 -17.96 0.18
N THR A 182 16.46 -17.64 -1.11
CA THR A 182 15.73 -18.28 -2.23
C THR A 182 15.78 -19.82 -2.19
N PRO A 183 16.93 -20.50 -1.92
CA PRO A 183 16.95 -21.96 -1.84
C PRO A 183 16.10 -22.52 -0.69
N VAL A 184 16.07 -21.80 0.44
CA VAL A 184 15.27 -22.16 1.62
C VAL A 184 13.80 -21.91 1.34
N VAL A 185 13.47 -20.78 0.71
CA VAL A 185 12.11 -20.43 0.30
C VAL A 185 11.57 -21.46 -0.70
N ASP A 186 12.35 -21.82 -1.72
CA ASP A 186 12.01 -22.85 -2.71
C ASP A 186 11.80 -24.22 -2.06
N PHE A 187 12.59 -24.57 -1.05
CA PHE A 187 12.40 -25.78 -0.25
C PHE A 187 11.04 -25.77 0.46
N PHE A 188 10.67 -24.65 1.10
CA PHE A 188 9.35 -24.52 1.74
C PHE A 188 8.20 -24.57 0.74
N ILE A 189 8.35 -23.95 -0.44
CA ILE A 189 7.35 -23.99 -1.52
C ILE A 189 7.15 -25.43 -2.02
N ARG A 190 8.22 -26.22 -2.18
CA ARG A 190 8.14 -27.62 -2.61
C ARG A 190 7.44 -28.51 -1.58
N ILE A 191 7.65 -28.24 -0.29
CA ILE A 191 7.06 -29.04 0.80
C ILE A 191 5.61 -28.65 1.08
N ILE A 192 5.25 -27.38 0.86
CA ILE A 192 3.92 -26.84 1.12
C ILE A 192 3.32 -26.33 -0.20
N PRO A 193 2.66 -27.20 -0.98
CA PRO A 193 2.11 -26.83 -2.29
C PRO A 193 0.97 -25.81 -2.20
N SER A 194 0.27 -25.77 -1.06
CA SER A 194 -0.80 -24.81 -0.82
C SER A 194 -0.21 -23.43 -0.50
N GLY A 195 -0.35 -22.48 -1.43
CA GLY A 195 0.02 -21.07 -1.20
C GLY A 195 -0.63 -20.47 0.04
N PHE A 196 -1.88 -20.85 0.37
CA PHE A 196 -2.61 -20.34 1.53
C PHE A 196 -1.92 -20.69 2.85
N VAL A 197 -1.67 -21.98 3.08
CA VAL A 197 -0.92 -22.48 4.24
C VAL A 197 0.48 -21.85 4.31
N LEU A 198 1.15 -21.71 3.16
CA LEU A 198 2.47 -21.08 3.08
C LEU A 198 2.42 -19.59 3.49
N ALA A 199 1.37 -18.87 3.14
CA ALA A 199 1.19 -17.48 3.57
C ALA A 199 0.83 -17.36 5.03
N VAL A 200 -0.03 -18.23 5.57
CA VAL A 200 -0.32 -18.24 7.01
C VAL A 200 0.96 -18.50 7.80
N LEU A 201 1.79 -19.44 7.35
CA LEU A 201 3.10 -19.72 7.95
C LEU A 201 4.03 -18.50 7.86
N SER A 202 4.14 -17.87 6.69
CA SER A 202 5.02 -16.71 6.49
C SER A 202 4.56 -15.50 7.30
N PHE A 203 3.24 -15.24 7.39
CA PHE A 203 2.66 -14.24 8.28
C PHE A 203 2.95 -14.55 9.75
N GLY A 204 2.84 -15.81 10.17
CA GLY A 204 3.16 -16.24 11.54
C GLY A 204 4.63 -16.02 11.89
N LEU A 205 5.55 -16.39 10.99
CA LEU A 205 6.99 -16.19 11.14
C LEU A 205 7.35 -14.69 11.15
N LEU A 206 6.74 -13.90 10.26
CA LEU A 206 6.93 -12.46 10.21
C LEU A 206 6.48 -11.83 11.53
N PHE A 207 5.28 -12.15 12.01
CA PHE A 207 4.76 -11.66 13.28
C PHE A 207 5.65 -12.06 14.47
N LEU A 208 6.07 -13.33 14.53
CA LEU A 208 6.98 -13.83 15.56
C LEU A 208 8.30 -13.05 15.57
N SER A 209 8.89 -12.82 14.39
CA SER A 209 10.16 -12.08 14.26
C SER A 209 10.05 -10.67 14.86
N ILE A 210 8.93 -9.99 14.62
CA ILE A 210 8.67 -8.63 15.09
C ILE A 210 8.46 -8.60 16.61
N VAL A 211 7.71 -9.56 17.16
CA VAL A 211 7.50 -9.66 18.62
C VAL A 211 8.82 -9.91 19.34
N LEU A 212 9.64 -10.84 18.84
CA LEU A 212 10.96 -11.13 19.40
C LEU A 212 11.88 -9.92 19.34
N PHE A 213 11.92 -9.25 18.18
CA PHE A 213 12.69 -8.03 17.99
C PHE A 213 12.24 -6.92 18.95
N ARG A 214 10.92 -6.76 19.12
CA ARG A 214 10.32 -5.80 20.07
C ARG A 214 10.74 -6.05 21.52
N GLN A 215 10.63 -7.29 21.97
CA GLN A 215 10.96 -7.64 23.36
C GLN A 215 12.45 -7.38 23.65
N LEU A 216 13.33 -7.70 22.70
CA LEU A 216 14.77 -7.52 22.84
C LEU A 216 15.16 -6.04 23.00
N ILE A 217 14.70 -5.19 22.08
CA ILE A 217 15.06 -3.76 22.11
C ILE A 217 14.42 -3.05 23.31
N SER A 218 13.18 -3.40 23.68
CA SER A 218 12.55 -2.83 24.87
C SER A 218 13.36 -3.10 26.14
N ARG A 219 13.94 -4.30 26.28
CA ARG A 219 14.81 -4.65 27.42
C ARG A 219 16.12 -3.86 27.41
N LEU A 220 16.71 -3.66 26.23
CA LEU A 220 17.99 -2.94 26.08
C LEU A 220 17.87 -1.43 26.33
N LEU A 221 16.79 -0.81 25.83
CA LEU A 221 16.56 0.62 26.01
C LEU A 221 16.15 0.98 27.45
N MET A 222 15.37 0.12 28.11
CA MET A 222 14.95 0.33 29.51
C MET A 222 16.05 0.05 30.54
N ALA A 223 17.13 -0.65 30.17
CA ALA A 223 18.27 -0.91 31.05
C ALA A 223 19.22 0.30 31.23
N SER A 224 19.03 1.37 30.46
CA SER A 224 19.85 2.59 30.53
C SER A 224 19.24 3.65 31.46
N SER A 225 20.06 4.37 32.24
CA SER A 225 19.55 5.48 33.08
C SER A 225 18.89 6.56 32.20
N PRO A 226 17.61 6.91 32.43
CA PRO A 226 16.85 7.88 31.63
C PRO A 226 17.54 9.25 31.43
N GLU A 227 18.35 9.69 32.39
CA GLU A 227 19.05 10.98 32.36
C GLU A 227 20.26 10.99 31.43
N ARG A 228 20.98 9.85 31.31
CA ARG A 228 22.04 9.70 30.30
C ARG A 228 21.45 9.62 28.90
N PHE A 229 20.34 8.89 28.76
CA PHE A 229 19.59 8.83 27.50
C PHE A 229 19.16 10.24 27.07
N SER A 230 18.56 11.00 27.97
CA SER A 230 18.15 12.40 27.73
C SER A 230 19.29 13.29 27.19
N ARG A 231 20.45 13.28 27.86
CA ARG A 231 21.59 14.13 27.49
C ARG A 231 22.22 13.77 26.14
N PHE A 232 22.20 12.49 25.78
CA PHE A 232 22.76 12.02 24.51
C PHE A 232 21.80 12.29 23.33
N PHE A 233 20.53 11.93 23.50
CA PHE A 233 19.55 11.91 22.42
C PHE A 233 18.85 13.26 22.17
N PHE A 234 18.74 14.14 23.17
CA PHE A 234 17.89 15.35 23.08
C PHE A 234 18.64 16.69 23.25
N LYS A 235 19.93 16.73 22.89
CA LYS A 235 20.78 17.93 23.08
C LYS A 235 20.31 19.13 22.26
N ASN A 236 19.98 18.92 20.98
CA ASN A 236 19.40 19.94 20.11
C ASN A 236 18.40 19.28 19.13
N THR A 237 17.60 20.11 18.46
CA THR A 237 16.53 19.66 17.56
C THR A 237 17.03 18.72 16.46
N TRP A 238 18.08 19.10 15.73
CA TRP A 238 18.60 18.32 14.61
C TRP A 238 19.21 16.99 15.06
N LYS A 239 19.97 16.97 16.16
CA LYS A 239 20.49 15.73 16.75
C LYS A 239 19.36 14.85 17.24
N SER A 240 18.33 15.44 17.84
CA SER A 240 17.16 14.70 18.32
C SER A 240 16.43 14.02 17.17
N PHE A 241 16.18 14.74 16.07
CA PHE A 241 15.62 14.15 14.84
C PHE A 241 16.52 13.07 14.27
N PHE A 242 17.80 13.37 14.04
CA PHE A 242 18.74 12.43 13.45
C PHE A 242 18.89 11.15 14.28
N TRP A 243 18.95 11.27 15.61
CA TRP A 243 18.99 10.09 16.45
C TRP A 243 17.69 9.31 16.45
N GLY A 244 16.53 9.96 16.40
CA GLY A 244 15.25 9.27 16.24
C GLY A 244 15.23 8.43 14.95
N LEU A 245 15.68 9.04 13.86
CA LEU A 245 15.82 8.41 12.54
C LEU A 245 16.77 7.23 12.61
N LEU A 246 18.00 7.43 13.10
CA LEU A 246 19.03 6.40 13.14
C LEU A 246 18.67 5.25 14.08
N THR A 247 18.15 5.56 15.28
CA THR A 247 17.71 4.53 16.22
C THR A 247 16.59 3.69 15.63
N THR A 248 15.61 4.32 14.98
CA THR A 248 14.52 3.57 14.35
C THR A 248 14.98 2.82 13.10
N ALA A 249 15.91 3.34 12.32
CA ALA A 249 16.48 2.60 11.19
C ALA A 249 17.20 1.33 11.66
N ALA A 250 17.96 1.44 12.76
CA ALA A 250 18.65 0.31 13.37
C ALA A 250 17.69 -0.69 14.03
N ILE A 251 16.66 -0.19 14.72
CA ILE A 251 15.62 -0.96 15.42
C ILE A 251 14.53 -1.43 14.44
N ARG A 252 14.43 -0.91 13.23
CA ARG A 252 13.36 -1.18 12.26
C ARG A 252 11.91 -1.04 12.79
N SER A 253 11.72 -0.39 13.93
CA SER A 253 10.41 -0.23 14.59
C SER A 253 10.32 1.14 15.25
N SER A 254 9.48 2.00 14.68
CA SER A 254 9.20 3.32 15.23
C SER A 254 8.36 3.21 16.50
N THR A 255 7.53 2.18 16.64
CA THR A 255 6.68 1.99 17.82
C THR A 255 7.51 1.77 19.09
N ILE A 256 8.62 1.03 19.02
CA ILE A 256 9.54 0.88 20.15
C ILE A 256 10.24 2.20 20.45
N THR A 257 10.84 2.83 19.43
CA THR A 257 11.61 4.05 19.59
C THR A 257 10.77 5.20 20.14
N THR A 258 9.54 5.37 19.64
CA THR A 258 8.61 6.43 20.07
C THR A 258 7.99 6.12 21.43
N SER A 259 7.64 4.86 21.72
CA SER A 259 7.05 4.49 23.01
C SER A 259 7.97 4.75 24.20
N VAL A 260 9.30 4.61 24.03
CA VAL A 260 10.29 4.90 25.09
C VAL A 260 10.27 6.38 25.49
N VAL A 261 9.87 7.27 24.59
CA VAL A 261 9.76 8.71 24.87
C VAL A 261 8.63 9.00 25.85
N VAL A 262 7.54 8.22 25.82
CA VAL A 262 6.33 8.47 26.61
C VAL A 262 6.63 8.47 28.13
N PRO A 263 7.28 7.44 28.71
CA PRO A 263 7.70 7.47 30.11
C PRO A 263 8.63 8.64 30.47
N ILE A 264 9.58 8.99 29.60
CA ILE A 264 10.57 10.05 29.87
C ILE A 264 9.87 11.41 29.96
N VAL A 265 8.90 11.67 29.08
CA VAL A 265 8.08 12.88 29.14
C VAL A 265 7.11 12.85 30.33
N ALA A 266 6.51 11.68 30.62
CA ALA A 266 5.62 11.49 31.77
C ALA A 266 6.33 11.84 33.09
N GLN A 267 7.57 11.36 33.25
CA GLN A 267 8.43 11.58 34.41
C GLN A 267 9.09 12.97 34.44
N LYS A 268 8.79 13.86 33.48
CA LYS A 268 9.31 15.24 33.43
C LYS A 268 10.82 15.35 33.18
N ILE A 269 11.47 14.28 32.75
CA ILE A 269 12.91 14.26 32.43
C ILE A 269 13.19 15.14 31.20
N ILE A 270 12.30 15.09 30.20
CA ILE A 270 12.27 16.02 29.07
C ILE A 270 10.86 16.53 28.83
N THR A 271 10.75 17.66 28.11
CA THR A 271 9.46 18.17 27.65
C THR A 271 9.09 17.54 26.31
N LEU A 272 7.79 17.42 26.02
CA LEU A 272 7.31 16.96 24.71
C LEU A 272 7.87 17.79 23.56
N ARG A 273 8.03 19.11 23.76
CA ARG A 273 8.64 19.99 22.74
C ARG A 273 10.07 19.59 22.38
N LYS A 274 10.87 19.15 23.37
CA LYS A 274 12.24 18.63 23.13
C LYS A 274 12.22 17.22 22.57
N ALA A 275 11.19 16.43 22.87
CA ALA A 275 11.07 15.04 22.43
C ALA A 275 10.47 14.89 21.03
N ALA A 276 9.65 15.85 20.60
CA ALA A 276 8.97 15.86 19.31
C ALA A 276 9.90 15.59 18.12
N PRO A 277 11.08 16.24 17.97
CA PRO A 277 11.98 15.97 16.85
C PRO A 277 12.43 14.50 16.79
N PHE A 278 12.70 13.89 17.95
CA PHE A 278 13.04 12.46 18.02
C PHE A 278 11.90 11.56 17.55
N ILE A 279 10.65 11.87 17.93
CA ILE A 279 9.47 11.13 17.48
C ILE A 279 9.32 11.24 15.95
N LEU A 280 9.49 12.44 15.39
CA LEU A 280 9.42 12.67 13.93
C LEU A 280 10.54 11.95 13.18
N GLY A 281 11.76 12.02 13.73
CA GLY A 281 12.91 11.28 13.22
C GLY A 281 12.63 9.79 13.23
N ALA A 282 12.10 9.26 14.34
CA ALA A 282 11.75 7.85 14.46
C ALA A 282 10.73 7.42 13.40
N ASN A 283 9.70 8.23 13.14
CA ASN A 283 8.73 7.91 12.10
C ASN A 283 9.34 7.92 10.68
N THR A 284 10.29 8.83 10.44
CA THR A 284 11.07 8.84 9.19
C THR A 284 12.01 7.65 9.09
N GLY A 285 12.60 7.20 10.20
CA GLY A 285 13.52 6.07 10.23
C GLY A 285 12.89 4.73 9.85
N THR A 286 11.59 4.53 10.10
CA THR A 286 10.88 3.28 9.73
C THR A 286 10.89 2.99 8.24
N THR A 287 10.95 4.03 7.42
CA THR A 287 10.85 3.91 5.95
C THR A 287 12.12 3.34 5.32
N ILE A 288 13.27 3.42 6.03
CA ILE A 288 14.53 2.80 5.59
C ILE A 288 14.37 1.28 5.44
N THR A 289 13.52 0.65 6.26
CA THR A 289 13.25 -0.79 6.16
C THR A 289 12.55 -1.14 4.85
N ALA A 290 11.57 -0.33 4.44
CA ALA A 290 10.86 -0.52 3.18
C ALA A 290 11.79 -0.33 1.97
N PHE A 291 12.71 0.63 2.05
CA PHE A 291 13.75 0.82 1.04
C PHE A 291 14.66 -0.41 0.91
N ILE A 292 15.15 -0.96 2.02
CA ILE A 292 15.98 -2.17 2.00
C ILE A 292 15.21 -3.34 1.37
N ALA A 293 13.96 -3.56 1.77
CA ALA A 293 13.12 -4.62 1.21
C ALA A 293 12.88 -4.45 -0.30
N ALA A 294 12.71 -3.21 -0.77
CA ALA A 294 12.51 -2.93 -2.18
C ALA A 294 13.80 -3.08 -3.00
N THR A 295 14.97 -2.73 -2.45
CA THR A 295 16.26 -2.93 -3.14
C THR A 295 16.65 -4.40 -3.28
N LEU A 296 16.18 -5.27 -2.38
CA LEU A 296 16.42 -6.72 -2.46
C LEU A 296 15.54 -7.40 -3.52
N ASN A 297 14.43 -6.78 -3.92
CA ASN A 297 13.50 -7.28 -4.93
C ASN A 297 13.67 -6.51 -6.27
N VAL A 298 14.78 -6.78 -6.95
CA VAL A 298 15.32 -6.05 -8.12
C VAL A 298 14.37 -5.95 -9.33
N ASN A 299 13.27 -6.71 -9.35
CA ASN A 299 12.45 -6.91 -10.56
C ASN A 299 11.19 -6.03 -10.66
N SER A 300 10.89 -5.15 -9.68
CA SER A 300 9.70 -4.27 -9.75
C SER A 300 10.01 -2.83 -9.37
N SER A 301 10.06 -1.93 -10.36
CA SER A 301 10.15 -0.47 -10.17
C SER A 301 9.02 0.09 -9.30
N SER A 302 7.87 -0.59 -9.29
CA SER A 302 6.69 -0.24 -8.48
C SER A 302 6.92 -0.49 -6.99
N ALA A 303 7.63 -1.57 -6.62
CA ALA A 303 7.95 -1.88 -5.22
C ALA A 303 8.83 -0.80 -4.57
N ILE A 304 9.84 -0.31 -5.30
CA ILE A 304 10.70 0.78 -4.86
C ILE A 304 9.93 2.10 -4.77
N SER A 305 9.01 2.33 -5.71
CA SER A 305 8.14 3.52 -5.68
C SER A 305 7.28 3.55 -4.42
N ILE A 306 6.71 2.42 -3.97
CA ILE A 306 5.96 2.35 -2.69
C ILE A 306 6.82 2.67 -1.48
N ALA A 307 8.02 2.08 -1.40
CA ALA A 307 8.94 2.37 -0.31
C ALA A 307 9.29 3.87 -0.24
N LEU A 308 9.48 4.48 -1.40
CA LEU A 308 9.70 5.90 -1.55
C LEU A 308 8.46 6.72 -1.17
N VAL A 309 7.24 6.32 -1.57
CA VAL A 309 5.99 6.98 -1.13
C VAL A 309 5.91 7.01 0.40
N HIS A 310 6.19 5.89 1.07
CA HIS A 310 6.19 5.84 2.53
C HIS A 310 7.20 6.84 3.13
N PHE A 311 8.39 6.95 2.54
CA PHE A 311 9.37 7.97 2.92
C PHE A 311 8.88 9.40 2.66
N LEU A 312 8.31 9.67 1.49
CA LEU A 312 7.81 10.99 1.09
C LEU A 312 6.68 11.47 2.01
N ILE A 313 5.74 10.61 2.39
CA ILE A 313 4.68 10.96 3.34
C ILE A 313 5.28 11.49 4.65
N ASN A 314 6.27 10.78 5.20
CA ASN A 314 6.92 11.17 6.45
C ASN A 314 7.78 12.42 6.30
N LEU A 315 8.56 12.49 5.21
CA LEU A 315 9.41 13.63 4.92
C LEU A 315 8.60 14.90 4.71
N PHE A 316 7.57 14.87 3.87
CA PHE A 316 6.70 16.02 3.63
C PHE A 316 5.96 16.45 4.89
N GLY A 317 5.47 15.51 5.71
CA GLY A 317 4.90 15.86 7.02
C GLY A 317 5.87 16.67 7.88
N VAL A 318 7.15 16.26 7.94
CA VAL A 318 8.19 16.98 8.68
C VAL A 318 8.45 18.34 8.05
N LEU A 319 8.58 18.43 6.74
CA LEU A 319 8.84 19.68 6.01
C LEU A 319 7.66 20.68 6.09
N ILE A 320 6.42 20.20 6.17
CA ILE A 320 5.24 21.04 6.34
C ILE A 320 5.16 21.58 7.77
N PHE A 321 5.15 20.69 8.77
CA PHE A 321 4.84 21.10 10.14
C PHE A 321 6.05 21.61 10.91
N TYR A 322 7.27 21.15 10.63
CA TYR A 322 8.39 21.41 11.51
C TYR A 322 9.11 22.74 11.24
N PRO A 323 9.54 23.10 10.02
CA PRO A 323 10.24 24.36 9.76
C PRO A 323 9.48 25.60 10.23
N ILE A 324 8.17 25.66 9.97
CA ILE A 324 7.33 26.83 10.25
C ILE A 324 6.87 26.84 11.72
N PRO A 325 7.26 27.84 12.55
CA PRO A 325 6.96 27.86 13.99
C PRO A 325 5.48 27.79 14.34
N PHE A 326 4.62 28.39 13.50
CA PHE A 326 3.17 28.36 13.67
C PHE A 326 2.61 26.96 13.43
N LEU A 327 2.93 26.33 12.30
CA LEU A 327 2.46 24.98 11.97
C LEU A 327 2.97 23.95 12.99
N ARG A 328 4.20 24.10 13.49
CA ARG A 328 4.76 23.20 14.51
C ARG A 328 3.93 23.17 15.80
N GLN A 329 3.27 24.28 16.12
CA GLN A 329 2.46 24.38 17.34
C GLN A 329 1.12 23.67 17.22
N ILE A 330 0.63 23.37 16.02
CA ILE A 330 -0.66 22.71 15.81
C ILE A 330 -0.67 21.29 16.42
N PRO A 331 0.18 20.33 16.00
CA PRO A 331 0.18 18.98 16.58
C PRO A 331 0.56 18.99 18.06
N LEU A 332 1.52 19.85 18.48
CA LEU A 332 1.88 20.01 19.89
C LEU A 332 0.70 20.52 20.73
N GLY A 333 -0.05 21.50 20.21
CA GLY A 333 -1.17 22.12 20.88
C GLY A 333 -2.33 21.15 21.06
N LEU A 334 -2.67 20.37 20.03
CA LEU A 334 -3.69 19.31 20.11
C LEU A 334 -3.30 18.26 21.15
N ALA A 335 -2.06 17.78 21.11
CA ALA A 335 -1.55 16.80 22.06
C ALA A 335 -1.59 17.31 23.52
N TYR A 336 -1.16 18.55 23.76
CA TYR A 336 -1.26 19.15 25.10
C TYR A 336 -2.71 19.39 25.55
N ARG A 337 -3.62 19.78 24.64
CA ARG A 337 -5.05 19.95 24.96
C ARG A 337 -5.69 18.64 25.37
N LEU A 338 -5.47 17.57 24.60
CA LEU A 338 -5.97 16.23 24.92
C LEU A 338 -5.38 15.73 26.25
N GLY A 339 -4.07 15.89 26.44
CA GLY A 339 -3.42 15.59 27.71
C GLY A 339 -4.03 16.36 28.88
N ARG A 340 -4.28 17.67 28.76
CA ARG A 340 -4.94 18.47 29.81
C ARG A 340 -6.36 17.98 30.11
N LEU A 341 -7.10 17.54 29.10
CA LEU A 341 -8.46 17.04 29.26
C LEU A 341 -8.49 15.80 30.18
N THR A 342 -7.43 14.99 30.20
CA THR A 342 -7.34 13.81 31.07
C THR A 342 -7.17 14.14 32.56
N LEU A 343 -6.85 15.40 32.91
CA LEU A 343 -6.88 15.85 34.30
C LEU A 343 -8.31 15.94 34.85
N ARG A 344 -9.27 16.31 33.99
CA ARG A 344 -10.69 16.46 34.34
C ARG A 344 -11.43 15.13 34.14
N TYR A 345 -11.17 14.45 33.03
CA TYR A 345 -11.85 13.21 32.65
C TYR A 345 -10.83 12.10 32.34
N ARG A 346 -10.55 11.21 33.31
CA ARG A 346 -9.48 10.21 33.19
C ARG A 346 -9.65 9.23 32.03
N LEU A 347 -10.90 8.92 31.65
CA LEU A 347 -11.18 7.97 30.56
C LEU A 347 -10.97 8.56 29.15
N VAL A 348 -10.77 9.87 29.02
CA VAL A 348 -10.63 10.52 27.70
C VAL A 348 -9.49 9.92 26.86
N GLY A 349 -8.37 9.53 27.47
CA GLY A 349 -7.28 8.90 26.73
C GLY A 349 -7.68 7.54 26.13
N PHE A 350 -8.48 6.76 26.87
CA PHE A 350 -8.99 5.47 26.42
C PHE A 350 -10.09 5.64 25.34
N VAL A 351 -11.04 6.54 25.58
CA VAL A 351 -12.10 6.87 24.62
C VAL A 351 -11.51 7.40 23.32
N TYR A 352 -10.46 8.22 23.39
CA TYR A 352 -9.74 8.71 22.21
C TYR A 352 -9.20 7.56 21.35
N ILE A 353 -8.56 6.55 21.96
CA ILE A 353 -8.05 5.38 21.22
C ILE A 353 -9.20 4.64 20.51
N LEU A 354 -10.24 4.29 21.27
CA LEU A 354 -11.39 3.56 20.70
C LEU A 354 -12.05 4.34 19.57
N THR A 355 -12.15 5.66 19.72
CA THR A 355 -12.82 6.51 18.74
C THR A 355 -11.99 6.67 17.47
N VAL A 356 -10.72 7.06 17.60
CA VAL A 356 -9.86 7.41 16.46
C VAL A 356 -9.37 6.19 15.69
N PHE A 357 -9.05 5.09 16.39
CA PHE A 357 -8.44 3.92 15.76
C PHE A 357 -9.43 2.82 15.38
N PHE A 358 -10.65 2.82 15.93
CA PHE A 358 -11.63 1.77 15.68
C PHE A 358 -12.97 2.34 15.22
N PHE A 359 -13.66 3.11 16.06
CA PHE A 359 -15.03 3.57 15.78
C PHE A 359 -15.12 4.41 14.50
N ILE A 360 -14.28 5.45 14.35
CA ILE A 360 -14.27 6.30 13.15
C ILE A 360 -13.91 5.48 11.90
N PRO A 361 -12.79 4.71 11.87
CA PRO A 361 -12.45 3.87 10.72
C PRO A 361 -13.57 2.90 10.34
N PHE A 362 -14.13 2.13 11.29
CA PHE A 362 -15.23 1.19 11.00
C PHE A 362 -16.47 1.90 10.48
N SER A 363 -16.85 3.03 11.08
CA SER A 363 -18.02 3.81 10.65
C SER A 363 -17.83 4.34 9.23
N LEU A 364 -16.65 4.88 8.91
CA LEU A 364 -16.36 5.44 7.59
C LEU A 364 -16.24 4.36 6.51
N ILE A 365 -15.70 3.19 6.83
CA ILE A 365 -15.72 2.02 5.94
C ILE A 365 -17.17 1.60 5.68
N TYR A 366 -17.98 1.44 6.74
CA TYR A 366 -19.38 1.03 6.63
C TYR A 366 -20.21 2.01 5.78
N LEU A 367 -20.00 3.32 5.96
CA LEU A 367 -20.69 4.36 5.19
C LEU A 367 -20.26 4.42 3.71
N ASN A 368 -19.05 3.95 3.38
CA ASN A 368 -18.53 3.96 2.01
C ASN A 368 -18.64 2.59 1.30
N LYS A 369 -19.31 1.59 1.89
CA LYS A 369 -19.41 0.24 1.32
C LYS A 369 -20.07 0.21 -0.08
N ASP A 370 -20.98 1.15 -0.36
CA ASP A 370 -21.77 1.22 -1.60
C ASP A 370 -21.23 2.26 -2.61
N SER A 371 -19.99 2.74 -2.42
CA SER A 371 -19.41 3.84 -3.22
C SER A 371 -18.72 3.40 -4.52
N ALA A 372 -18.72 2.10 -4.82
CA ALA A 372 -18.16 1.54 -6.04
C ALA A 372 -19.28 0.96 -6.93
N GLU A 373 -19.29 1.35 -8.19
CA GLU A 373 -20.19 0.81 -9.21
C GLU A 373 -19.60 -0.48 -9.77
N THR A 374 -20.42 -1.53 -9.86
CA THR A 374 -20.01 -2.81 -10.43
C THR A 374 -20.72 -3.02 -11.77
N ILE A 375 -19.94 -3.22 -12.83
CA ILE A 375 -20.46 -3.47 -14.18
C ILE A 375 -20.04 -4.87 -14.59
N ARG A 376 -20.99 -5.76 -14.85
CA ARG A 376 -20.71 -7.13 -15.31
C ARG A 376 -20.95 -7.25 -16.81
N MET A 377 -19.99 -7.86 -17.51
CA MET A 377 -20.02 -8.06 -18.95
C MET A 377 -19.84 -9.54 -19.29
N GLY A 378 -20.73 -10.10 -20.10
CA GLY A 378 -20.54 -11.44 -20.66
C GLY A 378 -19.78 -11.36 -21.97
N PHE A 379 -18.78 -12.21 -22.14
CA PHE A 379 -17.97 -12.33 -23.35
C PHE A 379 -18.08 -13.74 -23.92
N ARG A 380 -18.15 -13.83 -25.24
CA ARG A 380 -18.09 -15.08 -25.98
C ARG A 380 -16.76 -15.17 -26.72
N LEU A 381 -15.97 -16.19 -26.41
CA LEU A 381 -14.78 -16.56 -27.14
C LEU A 381 -15.12 -17.66 -28.12
N THR A 382 -14.67 -17.51 -29.35
CA THR A 382 -14.86 -18.47 -30.45
C THR A 382 -13.51 -18.73 -31.10
N ASN A 383 -13.05 -19.98 -31.03
CA ASN A 383 -11.91 -20.44 -31.80
C ASN A 383 -12.42 -21.00 -33.14
N HIS A 384 -12.10 -20.32 -34.23
CA HIS A 384 -12.57 -20.68 -35.57
C HIS A 384 -11.79 -21.83 -36.20
N ILE A 385 -10.65 -22.22 -35.61
CA ILE A 385 -9.86 -23.38 -36.04
C ILE A 385 -10.43 -24.67 -35.42
N THR A 386 -10.76 -24.64 -34.13
CA THR A 386 -11.28 -25.82 -33.40
C THR A 386 -12.80 -25.87 -33.31
N ALA A 387 -13.49 -24.80 -33.74
CA ALA A 387 -14.93 -24.57 -33.57
C ALA A 387 -15.41 -24.57 -32.10
N GLU A 388 -14.49 -24.37 -31.15
CA GLU A 388 -14.79 -24.30 -29.73
C GLU A 388 -15.35 -22.93 -29.35
N GLN A 389 -16.40 -22.92 -28.52
CA GLN A 389 -16.98 -21.70 -27.96
C GLN A 389 -16.96 -21.77 -26.44
N LYS A 390 -16.51 -20.67 -25.82
CA LYS A 390 -16.47 -20.51 -24.37
C LYS A 390 -17.06 -19.17 -23.97
N THR A 391 -17.74 -19.12 -22.84
CA THR A 391 -18.22 -17.86 -22.26
C THR A 391 -17.33 -17.50 -21.07
N ILE A 392 -16.99 -16.21 -20.94
CA ILE A 392 -16.32 -15.66 -19.77
C ILE A 392 -17.11 -14.47 -19.26
N ALA A 393 -17.12 -14.25 -17.95
CA ALA A 393 -17.66 -13.05 -17.35
C ALA A 393 -16.52 -12.08 -17.04
N VAL A 394 -16.71 -10.80 -17.33
CA VAL A 394 -15.80 -9.73 -16.94
C VAL A 394 -16.54 -8.79 -16.01
N THR A 395 -16.14 -8.75 -14.74
CA THR A 395 -16.67 -7.77 -13.79
C THR A 395 -15.74 -6.58 -13.73
N LEU A 396 -16.27 -5.38 -13.87
CA LEU A 396 -15.57 -4.10 -13.73
C LEU A 396 -16.01 -3.44 -12.43
N LYS A 397 -15.08 -3.13 -11.55
CA LYS A 397 -15.33 -2.28 -10.38
C LYS A 397 -14.70 -0.91 -10.59
N GLN A 398 -15.49 0.15 -10.44
CA GLN A 398 -15.04 1.54 -10.54
C GLN A 398 -15.60 2.42 -9.41
N PRO A 399 -14.89 3.49 -9.00
CA PRO A 399 -15.45 4.47 -8.07
C PRO A 399 -16.66 5.20 -8.68
N SER A 400 -17.74 5.35 -7.92
CA SER A 400 -18.95 6.04 -8.38
C SER A 400 -18.64 7.49 -8.76
N GLY A 401 -19.09 7.92 -9.95
CA GLY A 401 -18.98 9.31 -10.42
C GLY A 401 -17.63 9.73 -11.01
N ASN A 402 -16.61 8.88 -11.00
CA ASN A 402 -15.32 9.18 -11.61
C ASN A 402 -14.99 8.22 -12.77
N LYS A 403 -15.19 8.70 -14.01
CA LYS A 403 -14.83 7.97 -15.25
C LYS A 403 -13.33 7.99 -15.56
N SER A 404 -12.54 8.73 -14.78
CA SER A 404 -11.08 8.81 -14.89
C SER A 404 -10.45 8.26 -13.62
N GLY A 405 -10.04 7.00 -13.65
CA GLY A 405 -9.51 6.34 -12.48
C GLY A 405 -8.88 5.00 -12.79
N GLU A 406 -8.41 4.35 -11.73
CA GLU A 406 -8.05 2.94 -11.77
C GLU A 406 -9.30 2.09 -11.65
N TRP A 407 -9.32 1.06 -12.47
CA TRP A 407 -10.43 0.18 -12.68
C TRP A 407 -9.91 -1.25 -12.51
N LEU A 408 -10.70 -2.09 -11.88
CA LEU A 408 -10.36 -3.50 -11.69
C LEU A 408 -11.31 -4.33 -12.53
N LEU A 409 -10.74 -5.02 -13.52
CA LEU A 409 -11.44 -6.00 -14.34
C LEU A 409 -11.16 -7.40 -13.77
N TYR A 410 -12.21 -8.18 -13.55
CA TYR A 410 -12.16 -9.57 -13.12
C TYR A 410 -12.62 -10.43 -14.28
N ARG A 411 -11.73 -11.19 -14.91
CA ARG A 411 -12.09 -12.14 -15.96
C ARG A 411 -12.28 -13.53 -15.34
N GLU A 412 -13.50 -14.02 -15.34
CA GLU A 412 -13.93 -15.32 -14.84
C GLU A 412 -14.23 -16.26 -16.01
N ALA A 413 -13.62 -17.44 -16.02
CA ALA A 413 -13.81 -18.44 -17.07
C ALA A 413 -14.42 -19.72 -16.50
N ASP A 414 -15.28 -20.42 -17.25
CA ASP A 414 -15.95 -21.65 -16.78
C ASP A 414 -14.96 -22.59 -16.06
N ASN A 415 -15.19 -22.78 -14.75
CA ASN A 415 -14.39 -23.57 -13.81
C ASN A 415 -12.88 -23.22 -13.66
N ALA A 416 -12.47 -21.96 -13.91
CA ALA A 416 -11.07 -21.54 -13.76
C ALA A 416 -10.89 -20.16 -13.10
N SER A 417 -9.70 -19.99 -12.49
CA SER A 417 -9.20 -18.86 -11.71
C SER A 417 -9.55 -17.47 -12.26
N GLU A 418 -10.04 -16.59 -11.39
CA GLU A 418 -10.27 -15.17 -11.69
C GLU A 418 -8.96 -14.48 -12.09
N GLU A 419 -8.95 -13.82 -13.25
CA GLU A 419 -7.84 -12.99 -13.71
C GLU A 419 -8.14 -11.51 -13.44
N ILE A 420 -7.57 -10.96 -12.35
CA ILE A 420 -7.52 -9.52 -12.10
C ILE A 420 -6.65 -8.84 -13.16
N ILE A 421 -7.24 -7.89 -13.87
CA ILE A 421 -6.60 -7.01 -14.85
C ILE A 421 -6.76 -5.59 -14.32
N VAL A 422 -5.64 -4.96 -14.01
CA VAL A 422 -5.58 -3.54 -13.66
C VAL A 422 -5.79 -2.73 -14.93
N VAL A 423 -6.70 -1.76 -14.89
CA VAL A 423 -6.87 -0.78 -15.95
C VAL A 423 -6.75 0.62 -15.41
N TYR A 424 -6.10 1.50 -16.17
CA TYR A 424 -5.92 2.89 -15.80
C TYR A 424 -6.23 3.80 -16.99
N ARG A 425 -7.13 4.78 -16.80
CA ARG A 425 -7.47 5.76 -17.84
C ARG A 425 -7.02 7.17 -17.43
N ARG A 426 -6.29 7.86 -18.31
CA ARG A 426 -5.90 9.28 -18.17
C ARG A 426 -6.10 10.01 -19.49
N ASN A 427 -7.03 10.97 -19.53
CA ASN A 427 -7.36 11.74 -20.73
C ASN A 427 -7.63 10.79 -21.92
N ASN A 428 -6.78 10.86 -22.95
CA ASN A 428 -6.85 10.05 -24.15
C ASN A 428 -5.94 8.81 -24.06
N MET A 429 -5.56 8.37 -22.87
CA MET A 429 -4.70 7.20 -22.68
C MET A 429 -5.44 6.18 -21.81
N LEU A 430 -5.46 4.93 -22.26
CA LEU A 430 -5.95 3.79 -21.50
C LEU A 430 -4.84 2.76 -21.40
N MET A 431 -4.51 2.35 -20.19
CA MET A 431 -3.55 1.30 -19.89
C MET A 431 -4.33 0.07 -19.45
N ILE A 432 -4.35 -1.01 -20.23
CA ILE A 432 -4.90 -2.29 -19.79
C ILE A 432 -3.72 -3.21 -19.49
N ASN A 433 -3.56 -3.60 -18.22
CA ASN A 433 -2.41 -4.35 -17.74
C ASN A 433 -1.08 -3.62 -18.04
N LYS A 434 -0.25 -4.14 -18.96
CA LYS A 434 1.01 -3.54 -19.41
C LYS A 434 0.91 -2.84 -20.77
N GLU A 435 -0.26 -2.88 -21.42
CA GLU A 435 -0.46 -2.34 -22.75
C GLU A 435 -1.02 -0.92 -22.68
N MET A 436 -0.50 -0.01 -23.53
CA MET A 436 -0.93 1.38 -23.63
C MET A 436 -1.72 1.61 -24.92
N PHE A 437 -2.90 2.19 -24.78
CA PHE A 437 -3.77 2.61 -25.87
C PHE A 437 -3.92 4.13 -25.83
N LEU A 438 -3.56 4.80 -26.92
CA LEU A 438 -3.70 6.25 -27.06
C LEU A 438 -4.88 6.57 -27.99
N PHE A 439 -5.95 7.11 -27.41
CA PHE A 439 -7.16 7.61 -28.06
C PHE A 439 -6.94 8.97 -28.75
N ASN A 440 -5.99 9.03 -29.69
CA ASN A 440 -5.65 10.25 -30.43
C ASN A 440 -6.44 10.41 -31.75
N LYS A 441 -7.07 9.34 -32.25
CA LYS A 441 -7.99 9.38 -33.41
C LYS A 441 -9.19 8.45 -33.13
N PRO A 442 -10.46 8.92 -33.17
CA PRO A 442 -11.61 8.03 -33.11
C PRO A 442 -11.53 7.06 -34.30
N GLY A 443 -11.31 5.78 -34.01
CA GLY A 443 -10.84 4.81 -34.99
C GLY A 443 -11.92 4.15 -35.84
N TYR A 444 -13.20 4.33 -35.52
CA TYR A 444 -14.28 3.68 -36.29
C TYR A 444 -15.62 4.40 -36.23
N CYS A 445 -16.07 4.87 -35.06
CA CYS A 445 -17.37 5.55 -34.92
C CYS A 445 -17.34 6.68 -33.89
N TRP A 446 -17.84 7.84 -34.32
CA TRP A 446 -18.19 8.99 -33.50
C TRP A 446 -19.57 9.45 -33.98
N ASP A 447 -20.61 9.22 -33.18
CA ASP A 447 -21.96 9.62 -33.57
C ASP A 447 -22.27 11.02 -33.05
N GLY A 448 -22.36 11.98 -33.97
CA GLY A 448 -23.24 13.13 -33.78
C GLY A 448 -24.69 12.71 -33.99
N GLU A 449 -25.62 13.45 -33.37
CA GLU A 449 -27.06 13.23 -33.55
C GLU A 449 -27.47 13.40 -35.03
N ASN A 450 -28.33 12.51 -35.52
CA ASN A 450 -29.01 12.75 -36.80
C ASN A 450 -30.12 13.79 -36.63
N LYS A 451 -30.72 14.25 -37.75
CA LYS A 451 -31.79 15.26 -37.76
C LYS A 451 -33.08 14.88 -36.99
N LEU A 452 -33.16 13.67 -36.44
CA LEU A 452 -34.28 13.14 -35.67
C LEU A 452 -33.92 12.90 -34.19
N GLY A 453 -32.74 13.33 -33.72
CA GLY A 453 -32.31 13.20 -32.32
C GLY A 453 -32.05 11.75 -31.88
N LYS A 454 -31.75 10.84 -32.82
CA LYS A 454 -31.36 9.46 -32.51
C LYS A 454 -29.89 9.23 -32.84
N TYR A 455 -29.11 8.77 -31.87
CA TYR A 455 -27.79 8.15 -32.09
C TYR A 455 -27.98 6.88 -32.93
N LYS A 456 -27.13 6.66 -33.94
CA LYS A 456 -27.26 5.56 -34.89
C LYS A 456 -26.27 4.46 -34.49
N CYS A 457 -26.66 3.60 -33.54
CA CYS A 457 -25.81 2.58 -32.89
C CYS A 457 -24.85 1.82 -33.81
N CYS A 458 -23.62 2.34 -33.97
CA CYS A 458 -22.51 1.62 -34.59
C CYS A 458 -22.09 0.36 -33.79
N VAL A 459 -22.44 0.31 -32.50
CA VAL A 459 -22.23 -0.86 -31.64
C VAL A 459 -22.94 -2.09 -32.21
N GLU A 460 -24.13 -1.97 -32.82
CA GLU A 460 -24.82 -3.11 -33.46
C GLU A 460 -24.05 -3.66 -34.67
N THR A 461 -23.21 -2.84 -35.32
CA THR A 461 -22.37 -3.27 -36.45
C THR A 461 -21.13 -4.02 -35.98
N ILE A 462 -20.57 -3.60 -34.84
CA ILE A 462 -19.38 -4.21 -34.24
C ILE A 462 -19.74 -5.47 -33.44
N LEU A 463 -20.86 -5.41 -32.71
CA LEU A 463 -21.42 -6.43 -31.83
C LEU A 463 -22.90 -6.69 -32.18
N PRO A 464 -23.18 -7.44 -33.26
CA PRO A 464 -24.55 -7.69 -33.70
C PRO A 464 -25.39 -8.54 -32.72
N SER A 465 -24.72 -9.27 -31.83
CA SER A 465 -25.37 -10.11 -30.81
C SER A 465 -25.48 -9.42 -29.44
N PHE A 466 -25.21 -8.12 -29.35
CA PHE A 466 -25.13 -7.38 -28.09
C PHE A 466 -26.50 -7.03 -27.52
N THR A 467 -26.74 -7.38 -26.26
CA THR A 467 -27.91 -6.93 -25.49
C THR A 467 -27.46 -6.03 -24.34
N SER A 468 -27.92 -4.77 -24.31
CA SER A 468 -27.64 -3.82 -23.24
C SER A 468 -28.79 -3.76 -22.22
N ALA A 469 -28.49 -3.61 -20.93
CA ALA A 469 -29.44 -3.07 -19.97
C ALA A 469 -29.76 -1.59 -20.31
N SER A 470 -30.95 -1.10 -19.99
CA SER A 470 -31.48 0.21 -20.43
C SER A 470 -30.62 1.43 -20.06
N ASP A 471 -29.66 1.28 -19.15
CA ASP A 471 -28.96 2.39 -18.49
C ASP A 471 -27.46 2.46 -18.86
N ILE A 472 -27.00 1.65 -19.82
CA ILE A 472 -25.60 1.58 -20.27
C ILE A 472 -25.52 1.89 -21.77
N THR A 473 -24.87 3.02 -22.10
CA THR A 473 -24.62 3.45 -23.47
C THR A 473 -23.11 3.40 -23.78
N ILE A 474 -22.75 2.89 -24.95
CA ILE A 474 -21.37 2.88 -25.48
C ILE A 474 -21.33 3.88 -26.63
N ASP A 475 -20.93 5.12 -26.33
CA ASP A 475 -21.09 6.25 -27.26
C ASP A 475 -19.88 6.41 -28.22
N SER A 476 -18.81 5.65 -28.01
CA SER A 476 -17.59 5.70 -28.82
C SER A 476 -16.84 4.36 -28.81
N VAL A 477 -16.24 3.98 -29.93
CA VAL A 477 -15.39 2.78 -30.05
C VAL A 477 -14.13 3.09 -30.84
N TYR A 478 -12.97 2.78 -30.25
CA TYR A 478 -11.65 2.94 -30.87
C TYR A 478 -11.15 1.61 -31.43
N VAL A 479 -10.47 1.65 -32.58
CA VAL A 479 -9.95 0.44 -33.24
C VAL A 479 -8.43 0.51 -33.31
N PHE A 480 -7.78 -0.54 -32.84
CA PHE A 480 -6.34 -0.73 -32.89
C PHE A 480 -6.00 -1.97 -33.70
N ASN A 481 -5.02 -1.85 -34.60
CA ASN A 481 -4.51 -2.96 -35.40
C ASN A 481 -3.08 -3.26 -34.98
N ARG A 482 -2.80 -4.53 -34.67
CA ARG A 482 -1.46 -5.04 -34.33
C ARG A 482 -1.05 -6.08 -35.37
N GLN A 483 0.15 -5.93 -35.93
CA GLN A 483 0.67 -6.84 -36.95
C GLN A 483 2.04 -7.37 -36.51
N TYR A 484 2.20 -8.69 -36.53
CA TYR A 484 3.44 -9.37 -36.19
C TYR A 484 4.19 -9.79 -37.46
N TYR A 485 5.51 -9.55 -37.50
CA TYR A 485 6.33 -9.68 -38.70
C TYR A 485 7.34 -10.86 -38.67
N GLN A 486 7.17 -11.87 -37.82
CA GLN A 486 8.07 -13.02 -37.75
C GLN A 486 7.34 -14.38 -37.81
N ALA A 487 7.39 -15.02 -39.01
CA ALA A 487 7.15 -16.42 -39.44
C ALA A 487 5.82 -17.16 -39.14
N PRO A 488 5.39 -18.13 -39.98
CA PRO A 488 5.29 -18.12 -41.45
C PRO A 488 4.05 -17.36 -41.97
N ASP A 489 3.11 -17.02 -41.08
CA ASP A 489 1.88 -16.32 -41.39
C ASP A 489 1.84 -14.98 -40.65
N SER A 490 1.74 -13.88 -41.40
CA SER A 490 1.54 -12.56 -40.81
C SER A 490 0.23 -12.56 -40.01
N THR A 491 0.36 -12.56 -38.68
CA THR A 491 -0.81 -12.50 -37.80
C THR A 491 -1.21 -11.04 -37.59
N VAL A 492 -2.47 -10.72 -37.90
CA VAL A 492 -3.07 -9.40 -37.72
C VAL A 492 -4.14 -9.50 -36.65
N GLN A 493 -4.04 -8.68 -35.62
CA GLN A 493 -5.01 -8.59 -34.55
C GLN A 493 -5.73 -7.24 -34.62
N ARG A 494 -7.05 -7.25 -34.46
CA ARG A 494 -7.87 -6.04 -34.36
C ARG A 494 -8.54 -5.99 -33.00
N LEU A 495 -8.40 -4.87 -32.32
CA LEU A 495 -8.99 -4.62 -31.01
C LEU A 495 -9.96 -3.44 -31.10
N TYR A 496 -11.18 -3.65 -30.60
CA TYR A 496 -12.22 -2.64 -30.50
C TYR A 496 -12.37 -2.30 -29.03
N ILE A 497 -12.11 -1.05 -28.64
CA ILE A 497 -12.00 -0.65 -27.23
C ILE A 497 -13.00 0.47 -26.96
N SER A 498 -13.79 0.34 -25.90
CA SER A 498 -14.61 1.45 -25.41
C SER A 498 -13.72 2.43 -24.64
N PRO A 499 -13.81 3.74 -24.88
CA PRO A 499 -13.14 4.72 -24.05
C PRO A 499 -13.83 4.81 -22.68
N ASP A 500 -15.16 4.72 -22.65
CA ASP A 500 -15.98 4.96 -21.45
C ASP A 500 -16.03 3.78 -20.50
N TYR A 501 -15.99 2.57 -21.04
CA TYR A 501 -15.75 1.36 -20.27
C TYR A 501 -14.38 0.80 -20.66
N PRO A 502 -13.46 0.54 -19.72
CA PRO A 502 -12.07 0.10 -19.94
C PRO A 502 -11.84 -1.23 -20.66
N VAL A 503 -12.85 -1.75 -21.32
CA VAL A 503 -12.87 -3.11 -21.84
C VAL A 503 -12.57 -3.10 -23.33
N ILE A 504 -11.92 -4.16 -23.77
CA ILE A 504 -11.93 -4.55 -25.18
C ILE A 504 -13.33 -5.10 -25.44
N LEU A 505 -14.11 -4.42 -26.27
CA LEU A 505 -15.45 -4.84 -26.66
C LEU A 505 -15.42 -6.03 -27.63
N LYS A 506 -14.42 -6.04 -28.51
CA LYS A 506 -14.20 -7.09 -29.50
C LYS A 506 -12.73 -7.24 -29.82
N TYR A 507 -12.29 -8.48 -29.96
CA TYR A 507 -10.96 -8.85 -30.39
C TYR A 507 -11.09 -9.87 -31.53
N THR A 508 -10.35 -9.66 -32.61
CA THR A 508 -10.23 -10.65 -33.70
C THR A 508 -8.78 -10.90 -34.05
N SER A 509 -8.41 -12.16 -34.20
CA SER A 509 -7.09 -12.59 -34.68
C SER A 509 -7.22 -13.18 -36.08
N HIS A 510 -6.32 -12.77 -36.97
CA HIS A 510 -6.28 -13.22 -38.36
C HIS A 510 -4.90 -13.78 -38.67
N THR A 511 -4.88 -14.92 -39.35
CA THR A 511 -3.66 -15.55 -39.86
C THR A 511 -3.84 -15.68 -41.38
N GLY A 512 -3.10 -14.87 -42.15
CA GLY A 512 -3.41 -14.65 -43.57
C GLY A 512 -4.79 -13.98 -43.76
N ASN A 513 -5.67 -14.58 -44.57
CA ASN A 513 -7.05 -14.11 -44.80
C ASN A 513 -8.11 -14.79 -43.92
N ARG A 514 -7.72 -15.71 -43.03
CA ARG A 514 -8.66 -16.45 -42.17
C ARG A 514 -8.69 -15.88 -40.77
N ILE A 515 -9.90 -15.77 -40.19
CA ILE A 515 -10.09 -15.46 -38.78
C ILE A 515 -9.79 -16.74 -38.00
N THR A 516 -8.92 -16.65 -37.01
CA THR A 516 -8.53 -17.79 -36.16
C THR A 516 -9.23 -17.74 -34.81
N GLU A 517 -9.44 -16.53 -34.27
CA GLU A 517 -10.04 -16.33 -32.96
C GLU A 517 -10.91 -15.08 -32.93
N THR A 518 -11.99 -15.12 -32.16
CA THR A 518 -12.85 -13.95 -31.89
C THR A 518 -13.28 -13.96 -30.43
N GLU A 519 -13.12 -12.84 -29.74
CA GLU A 519 -13.67 -12.57 -28.41
C GLU A 519 -14.58 -11.35 -28.54
N GLU A 520 -15.85 -11.45 -28.15
CA GLU A 520 -16.80 -10.33 -28.26
C GLU A 520 -17.77 -10.26 -27.08
N VAL A 521 -18.13 -9.03 -26.68
CA VAL A 521 -19.13 -8.79 -25.62
C VAL A 521 -20.52 -9.16 -26.13
N VAL A 522 -21.22 -9.98 -25.36
CA VAL A 522 -22.60 -10.43 -25.66
C VAL A 522 -23.64 -9.75 -24.76
N GLY A 523 -23.27 -9.28 -23.57
CA GLY A 523 -24.19 -8.54 -22.71
C GLY A 523 -23.48 -7.73 -21.63
N ILE A 524 -24.12 -6.65 -21.17
CA ILE A 524 -23.62 -5.80 -20.10
C ILE A 524 -24.77 -5.50 -19.12
N SER A 525 -24.46 -5.57 -17.83
CA SER A 525 -25.37 -5.24 -16.72
C SER A 525 -24.64 -4.38 -15.69
N ARG A 526 -25.40 -3.51 -15.01
CA ARG A 526 -24.95 -2.69 -13.88
C ARG A 526 -25.59 -3.27 -12.61
N GLU A 527 -24.78 -3.50 -11.58
CA GLU A 527 -25.20 -3.99 -10.26
C GLU A 527 -25.03 -2.93 -9.18
#